data_AF-A0A7C5ZXZ5-F1
#
_entry.id   AF-A0A7C5ZXZ5-F1
#
_cell.length_a   1.000
_cell.length_b   1.000
_cell.length_c   1.000
_cell.angle_alpha   90.00
_cell.angle_beta   90.00
_cell.angle_gamma   90.00
#
_symmetry.space_group_name_H-M   'P 1'
#
loop_
_entity.id
_entity.type
_entity.pdbx_description
1 polymer ?
#
loop_
_entity_poly.entity_id
_entity_poly.type
_entity_poly.pdbx_seq_one_letter_code
_entity_poly.pdbx_strand_id
1 'polypeptide(L)'
;MSQEGFLQKLKNHLTNNSGLKDVLTEMPRETGFFNEQLVWSINAETDFEPFEAYETVDGKIIAGYGPATHVGDIIMNYLLDREKYSDIVDQRELVKERDEIIKALHEKGNWQKYRAELKGLIDAIEKADEIAKNVSTQIGVEVKQILPYPPDKNAFFCTMIDSKGLPDDKKVEAVDKAWKALSTAFNEFLKHEGEIIDNWRNQVEAKFKEKVLPEEEGFARALSELLKSWTSKWCSYEIPSGFPGFEGGSAKWRVLTHGEPYVMIFETEDGSITVTYQTFRTHTSVNVDHKRGEDTDRLIVDMANKGNWPKYKNSDLKDVIERYELGEELAKKAKEITGMDIKHFIPIKHCHDAAFYITFNSKGMNPEKKIEEIKKLLDLLEITYSEFKKADEAIRLKYGLKK
;
A
#
# COMPACT_ATOMS: atom_id res chain seq x y z
N MET A 1 -32.21 -20.32 3.15
CA MET A 1 -32.10 -19.75 4.51
C MET A 1 -32.26 -18.24 4.41
N SER A 2 -32.41 -17.47 5.50
CA SER A 2 -32.14 -16.01 5.39
C SER A 2 -30.64 -15.82 5.12
N GLN A 3 -30.26 -14.73 4.45
CA GLN A 3 -28.86 -14.44 4.15
C GLN A 3 -28.02 -14.32 5.43
N GLU A 4 -28.56 -13.68 6.46
CA GLU A 4 -27.94 -13.62 7.80
C GLU A 4 -27.77 -15.01 8.41
N GLY A 5 -28.76 -15.89 8.26
CA GLY A 5 -28.68 -17.27 8.73
C GLY A 5 -27.59 -18.07 8.02
N PHE A 6 -27.44 -17.87 6.71
CA PHE A 6 -26.35 -18.47 5.93
C PHE A 6 -24.98 -17.96 6.38
N LEU A 7 -24.81 -16.64 6.53
CA LEU A 7 -23.55 -16.04 6.96
C LEU A 7 -23.15 -16.50 8.36
N GLN A 8 -24.10 -16.59 9.29
CA GLN A 8 -23.82 -17.12 10.63
C GLN A 8 -23.41 -18.60 10.58
N LYS A 9 -24.04 -19.39 9.71
CA LYS A 9 -23.67 -20.80 9.49
C LYS A 9 -22.26 -20.92 8.91
N LEU A 10 -21.93 -20.10 7.91
CA LEU A 10 -20.61 -20.05 7.29
C LEU A 10 -19.54 -19.65 8.30
N LYS A 11 -19.77 -18.59 9.06
CA LYS A 11 -18.90 -18.14 10.16
C LYS A 11 -18.63 -19.25 11.16
N ASN A 12 -19.70 -19.87 11.68
CA ASN A 12 -19.56 -20.97 12.65
C ASN A 12 -18.79 -22.16 12.06
N HIS A 13 -19.00 -22.48 10.79
CA HIS A 13 -18.28 -23.57 10.14
C HIS A 13 -16.78 -23.26 10.03
N LEU A 14 -16.41 -22.08 9.54
CA LEU A 14 -15.02 -21.69 9.34
C LEU A 14 -14.25 -21.55 10.66
N THR A 15 -14.89 -21.02 11.70
CA THR A 15 -14.27 -20.92 13.02
C THR A 15 -14.10 -22.28 13.69
N ASN A 16 -15.11 -23.16 13.63
CA ASN A 16 -15.07 -24.42 14.38
C ASN A 16 -14.33 -25.56 13.64
N ASN A 17 -14.38 -25.58 12.31
CA ASN A 17 -13.84 -26.69 11.51
C ASN A 17 -12.55 -26.34 10.79
N SER A 18 -12.37 -25.07 10.42
CA SER A 18 -11.26 -24.63 9.57
C SER A 18 -10.17 -23.88 10.32
N GLY A 19 -10.39 -23.60 11.62
CA GLY A 19 -9.44 -22.94 12.51
C GLY A 19 -9.28 -21.43 12.28
N LEU A 20 -10.15 -20.82 11.47
CA LEU A 20 -10.10 -19.40 11.16
C LEU A 20 -10.60 -18.57 12.37
N LYS A 21 -9.78 -17.61 12.80
CA LYS A 21 -10.12 -16.69 13.88
C LYS A 21 -10.80 -15.44 13.31
N ASP A 22 -11.60 -14.78 14.16
CA ASP A 22 -12.16 -13.47 13.87
C ASP A 22 -12.83 -13.34 12.49
N VAL A 23 -13.60 -14.37 12.09
CA VAL A 23 -14.35 -14.35 10.83
C VAL A 23 -15.37 -13.21 10.88
N LEU A 24 -15.11 -12.17 10.11
CA LEU A 24 -15.97 -11.02 9.88
C LEU A 24 -16.86 -11.31 8.68
N THR A 25 -18.16 -11.39 8.93
CA THR A 25 -19.17 -11.43 7.89
C THR A 25 -19.64 -10.01 7.66
N GLU A 26 -19.26 -9.41 6.54
CA GLU A 26 -19.76 -8.09 6.16
C GLU A 26 -20.93 -8.28 5.16
N MET A 27 -22.05 -7.58 5.40
CA MET A 27 -23.02 -7.34 4.32
C MET A 27 -22.31 -6.50 3.24
N PRO A 28 -22.55 -6.78 1.95
CA PRO A 28 -21.54 -6.62 0.90
C PRO A 28 -20.93 -5.22 0.86
N ARG A 29 -19.58 -5.15 0.90
CA ARG A 29 -18.85 -4.09 0.20
C ARG A 29 -19.22 -4.23 -1.28
N GLU A 30 -19.46 -3.12 -1.96
CA GLU A 30 -20.15 -3.11 -3.26
C GLU A 30 -19.40 -3.82 -4.41
N THR A 31 -18.12 -4.23 -4.24
CA THR A 31 -17.31 -4.89 -5.29
C THR A 31 -16.35 -5.99 -4.80
N GLY A 32 -16.24 -7.10 -5.58
CA GLY A 32 -15.35 -8.27 -5.42
C GLY A 32 -13.90 -8.08 -5.91
N PHE A 33 -13.05 -9.12 -5.81
CA PHE A 33 -11.64 -9.19 -6.29
C PHE A 33 -11.48 -8.68 -7.72
N PHE A 34 -12.47 -8.88 -8.57
CA PHE A 34 -12.44 -8.45 -9.97
C PHE A 34 -13.58 -7.47 -10.29
N ASN A 35 -13.91 -6.59 -9.33
CA ASN A 35 -14.94 -5.56 -9.46
C ASN A 35 -16.37 -6.10 -9.72
N GLU A 36 -16.69 -7.29 -9.21
CA GLU A 36 -18.02 -7.89 -9.39
C GLU A 36 -19.01 -7.44 -8.32
N GLN A 37 -20.30 -7.40 -8.68
CA GLN A 37 -21.38 -7.22 -7.70
C GLN A 37 -21.52 -8.45 -6.81
N LEU A 38 -21.61 -8.21 -5.51
CA LEU A 38 -21.56 -9.26 -4.49
C LEU A 38 -22.95 -9.56 -3.92
N VAL A 39 -23.22 -10.85 -3.70
CA VAL A 39 -24.33 -11.34 -2.89
C VAL A 39 -23.94 -11.27 -1.42
N TRP A 40 -22.75 -11.76 -1.06
CA TRP A 40 -22.20 -11.72 0.30
C TRP A 40 -20.67 -11.77 0.26
N SER A 41 -20.02 -11.33 1.34
CA SER A 41 -18.56 -11.40 1.51
C SER A 41 -18.20 -11.81 2.94
N ILE A 42 -17.10 -12.53 3.09
CA ILE A 42 -16.46 -12.83 4.35
C ILE A 42 -14.99 -12.43 4.29
N ASN A 43 -14.48 -11.95 5.41
CA ASN A 43 -13.06 -11.75 5.66
C ASN A 43 -12.72 -12.49 6.94
N ALA A 44 -11.62 -13.23 6.95
CA ALA A 44 -11.13 -13.91 8.15
C ALA A 44 -9.67 -13.54 8.37
N GLU A 45 -9.33 -13.16 9.60
CA GLU A 45 -7.93 -12.99 9.98
C GLU A 45 -7.24 -14.34 10.06
N THR A 46 -6.00 -14.38 9.58
CA THR A 46 -5.10 -15.51 9.75
C THR A 46 -3.80 -15.02 10.36
N ASP A 47 -2.92 -15.94 10.75
CA ASP A 47 -1.62 -15.59 11.34
C ASP A 47 -0.70 -14.84 10.35
N PHE A 48 -1.02 -14.82 9.05
CA PHE A 48 -0.21 -14.18 8.02
C PHE A 48 -0.97 -13.07 7.27
N GLU A 49 -2.10 -13.37 6.64
CA GLU A 49 -2.85 -12.45 5.77
C GLU A 49 -4.35 -12.77 5.78
N PRO A 50 -5.26 -11.82 5.46
CA PRO A 50 -6.68 -12.10 5.48
C PRO A 50 -7.07 -13.10 4.39
N PHE A 51 -7.94 -14.05 4.74
CA PHE A 51 -8.70 -14.85 3.78
C PHE A 51 -9.99 -14.12 3.44
N GLU A 52 -10.21 -13.86 2.16
CA GLU A 52 -11.44 -13.23 1.67
C GLU A 52 -12.16 -14.21 0.75
N ALA A 53 -13.48 -14.33 0.93
CA ALA A 53 -14.34 -15.04 -0.01
C ALA A 53 -15.68 -14.34 -0.16
N TYR A 54 -16.23 -14.35 -1.36
CA TYR A 54 -17.53 -13.77 -1.64
C TYR A 54 -18.25 -14.56 -2.72
N GLU A 55 -19.57 -14.39 -2.78
CA GLU A 55 -20.38 -14.86 -3.90
C GLU A 55 -20.78 -13.69 -4.78
N THR A 56 -20.64 -13.85 -6.09
CA THR A 56 -21.06 -12.88 -7.10
C THR A 56 -22.51 -13.10 -7.51
N VAL A 57 -23.16 -12.04 -8.01
CA VAL A 57 -24.56 -12.11 -8.49
C VAL A 57 -24.77 -13.09 -9.65
N ASP A 58 -23.73 -13.39 -10.44
CA ASP A 58 -23.77 -14.38 -11.52
C ASP A 58 -23.62 -15.83 -11.02
N GLY A 59 -23.48 -16.03 -9.71
CA GLY A 59 -23.47 -17.34 -9.06
C GLY A 59 -22.10 -17.99 -9.06
N LYS A 60 -21.06 -17.24 -8.68
CA LYS A 60 -19.72 -17.80 -8.43
C LYS A 60 -19.28 -17.47 -7.03
N ILE A 61 -18.65 -18.42 -6.35
CA ILE A 61 -17.85 -18.15 -5.16
C ILE A 61 -16.42 -17.90 -5.60
N ILE A 62 -15.89 -16.74 -5.23
CA ILE A 62 -14.50 -16.38 -5.45
C ILE A 62 -13.84 -16.25 -4.10
N ALA A 63 -12.67 -16.86 -3.95
CA ALA A 63 -11.88 -16.78 -2.73
C ALA A 63 -10.41 -16.48 -3.03
N GLY A 64 -9.77 -15.74 -2.16
CA GLY A 64 -8.36 -15.32 -2.26
C GLY A 64 -7.63 -15.48 -0.94
N TYR A 65 -6.33 -15.80 -1.02
CA TYR A 65 -5.46 -15.92 0.16
C TYR A 65 -3.98 -15.65 -0.19
N GLY A 66 -3.25 -15.11 0.78
CA GLY A 66 -1.81 -14.84 0.70
C GLY A 66 -1.49 -13.39 0.36
N PRO A 67 -0.31 -12.89 0.74
CA PRO A 67 0.06 -11.48 0.62
C PRO A 67 0.09 -11.08 -0.84
N ALA A 68 -0.41 -9.89 -1.16
CA ALA A 68 0.07 -9.25 -2.37
C ALA A 68 1.58 -9.10 -2.20
N THR A 69 2.38 -9.86 -2.94
CA THR A 69 3.71 -9.37 -3.27
C THR A 69 3.44 -7.98 -3.85
N HIS A 70 4.03 -6.92 -3.30
CA HIS A 70 3.84 -5.56 -3.79
C HIS A 70 4.51 -5.41 -5.16
N VAL A 71 4.06 -6.18 -6.16
CA VAL A 71 4.64 -6.31 -7.48
C VAL A 71 4.61 -4.96 -8.19
N GLY A 72 3.54 -4.19 -7.98
CA GLY A 72 3.48 -2.79 -8.42
C GLY A 72 4.61 -1.95 -7.83
N ASP A 73 4.89 -2.09 -6.54
CA ASP A 73 6.00 -1.38 -5.90
C ASP A 73 7.35 -1.86 -6.42
N ILE A 74 7.50 -3.16 -6.65
CA ILE A 74 8.72 -3.75 -7.18
C ILE A 74 8.99 -3.21 -8.58
N ILE A 75 8.00 -3.23 -9.47
CA ILE A 75 8.14 -2.72 -10.84
C ILE A 75 8.45 -1.22 -10.81
N MET A 76 7.68 -0.44 -10.03
CA MET A 76 7.90 1.00 -9.92
C MET A 76 9.25 1.37 -9.31
N ASN A 77 9.75 0.60 -8.34
CA ASN A 77 10.99 0.90 -7.64
C ASN A 77 12.23 0.38 -8.39
N TYR A 78 12.13 -0.72 -9.15
CA TYR A 78 13.29 -1.48 -9.60
C TYR A 78 13.38 -1.71 -11.12
N LEU A 79 12.27 -1.60 -11.85
CA LEU A 79 12.28 -1.75 -13.32
C LEU A 79 12.12 -0.41 -14.02
N LEU A 80 11.33 0.49 -13.45
CA LEU A 80 11.09 1.81 -14.02
C LEU A 80 12.18 2.79 -13.56
N ASP A 81 12.79 3.47 -14.52
CA ASP A 81 13.78 4.52 -14.25
C ASP A 81 13.09 5.72 -13.63
N ARG A 82 13.19 5.86 -12.30
CA ARG A 82 12.55 6.94 -11.55
C ARG A 82 13.12 8.31 -11.84
N GLU A 83 14.37 8.41 -12.33
CA GLU A 83 14.97 9.69 -12.70
C GLU A 83 14.29 10.29 -13.94
N LYS A 84 13.68 9.44 -14.77
CA LYS A 84 12.84 9.85 -15.90
C LYS A 84 11.48 10.42 -15.49
N TYR A 85 11.03 10.19 -14.26
CA TYR A 85 9.65 10.48 -13.82
C TYR A 85 9.56 11.49 -12.65
N SER A 86 10.41 12.52 -12.67
CA SER A 86 10.51 13.50 -11.57
C SER A 86 9.32 14.46 -11.45
N ASP A 87 8.57 14.71 -12.54
CA ASP A 87 7.43 15.64 -12.54
C ASP A 87 6.07 14.91 -12.43
N ILE A 88 5.05 15.60 -11.90
CA ILE A 88 3.68 15.05 -11.71
C ILE A 88 3.07 14.53 -13.03
N VAL A 89 3.38 15.16 -14.17
CA VAL A 89 2.92 14.72 -15.50
C VAL A 89 3.55 13.39 -15.88
N ASP A 90 4.82 13.19 -15.53
CA ASP A 90 5.56 11.96 -15.82
C ASP A 90 5.10 10.80 -14.92
N GLN A 91 4.60 11.07 -13.72
CA GLN A 91 4.09 10.02 -12.82
C GLN A 91 2.83 9.29 -13.34
N ARG A 92 2.03 9.90 -14.23
CA ARG A 92 0.94 9.18 -14.93
C ARG A 92 1.48 8.13 -15.88
N GLU A 93 2.54 8.48 -16.61
CA GLU A 93 3.20 7.54 -17.51
C GLU A 93 3.91 6.44 -16.72
N LEU A 94 4.46 6.74 -15.53
CA LEU A 94 5.01 5.74 -14.62
C LEU A 94 3.98 4.69 -14.19
N VAL A 95 2.79 5.12 -13.74
CA VAL A 95 1.69 4.22 -13.34
C VAL A 95 1.21 3.38 -14.52
N LYS A 96 1.05 4.01 -15.68
CA LYS A 96 0.65 3.32 -16.91
C LYS A 96 1.70 2.29 -17.34
N GLU A 97 2.98 2.62 -17.29
CA GLU A 97 4.06 1.69 -17.64
C GLU A 97 4.16 0.54 -16.63
N ARG A 98 3.97 0.82 -15.33
CA ARG A 98 3.82 -0.21 -14.29
C ARG A 98 2.72 -1.20 -14.64
N ASP A 99 1.54 -0.69 -15.00
CA ASP A 99 0.38 -1.52 -15.34
C ASP A 99 0.57 -2.32 -16.63
N GLU A 100 1.22 -1.72 -17.63
CA GLU A 100 1.62 -2.42 -18.85
C GLU A 100 2.58 -3.58 -18.55
N ILE A 101 3.52 -3.39 -17.61
CA ILE A 101 4.44 -4.45 -17.17
C ILE A 101 3.71 -5.51 -16.36
N ILE A 102 2.84 -5.14 -15.40
CA ILE A 102 2.04 -6.12 -14.64
C ILE A 102 1.21 -6.96 -15.61
N LYS A 103 0.51 -6.30 -16.54
CA LYS A 103 -0.26 -6.97 -17.59
C LYS A 103 0.60 -7.89 -18.45
N ALA A 104 1.80 -7.46 -18.81
CA ALA A 104 2.74 -8.31 -19.54
C ALA A 104 3.19 -9.51 -18.68
N LEU A 105 3.42 -9.34 -17.38
CA LEU A 105 3.80 -10.43 -16.47
C LEU A 105 2.64 -11.42 -16.20
N HIS A 106 1.38 -11.07 -16.43
CA HIS A 106 0.30 -12.05 -16.47
C HIS A 106 0.39 -13.00 -17.68
N GLU A 107 0.99 -12.54 -18.77
CA GLU A 107 1.20 -13.33 -19.97
C GLU A 107 2.54 -14.07 -19.86
N LYS A 108 2.50 -15.38 -19.56
CA LYS A 108 3.70 -16.22 -19.36
C LYS A 108 4.75 -16.09 -20.48
N GLY A 109 4.32 -15.82 -21.71
CA GLY A 109 5.19 -15.61 -22.86
C GLY A 109 6.13 -14.40 -22.74
N ASN A 110 5.81 -13.43 -21.88
CA ASN A 110 6.59 -12.22 -21.69
C ASN A 110 7.56 -12.30 -20.49
N TRP A 111 7.56 -13.39 -19.72
CA TRP A 111 8.48 -13.52 -18.57
C TRP A 111 9.93 -13.42 -18.99
N GLN A 112 10.28 -13.99 -20.15
CA GLN A 112 11.65 -13.94 -20.67
C GLN A 112 12.14 -12.50 -20.94
N LYS A 113 11.22 -11.58 -21.29
CA LYS A 113 11.54 -10.17 -21.54
C LYS A 113 12.07 -9.48 -20.28
N TYR A 114 11.57 -9.87 -19.11
CA TYR A 114 11.90 -9.23 -17.83
C TYR A 114 12.74 -10.14 -16.91
N ARG A 115 13.18 -11.31 -17.38
CA ARG A 115 13.85 -12.31 -16.53
C ARG A 115 15.19 -11.84 -16.01
N ALA A 116 15.90 -10.99 -16.74
CA ALA A 116 17.18 -10.44 -16.29
C ALA A 116 17.00 -9.45 -15.13
N GLU A 117 15.96 -8.64 -15.17
CA GLU A 117 15.69 -7.57 -14.20
C GLU A 117 14.84 -8.03 -13.02
N LEU A 118 13.90 -8.95 -13.25
CA LEU A 118 12.89 -9.41 -12.29
C LEU A 118 13.03 -10.90 -11.95
N LYS A 119 14.25 -11.46 -12.06
CA LYS A 119 14.50 -12.91 -11.88
C LYS A 119 13.82 -13.49 -10.64
N GLY A 120 14.04 -12.90 -9.46
CA GLY A 120 13.47 -13.40 -8.21
C GLY A 120 11.95 -13.36 -8.16
N LEU A 121 11.34 -12.30 -8.70
CA LEU A 121 9.88 -12.19 -8.81
C LEU A 121 9.32 -13.24 -9.77
N ILE A 122 9.96 -13.46 -10.92
CA ILE A 122 9.52 -14.46 -11.89
C ILE A 122 9.72 -15.88 -11.35
N ASP A 123 10.82 -16.15 -10.64
CA ASP A 123 11.06 -17.43 -9.95
C ASP A 123 9.94 -17.70 -8.91
N ALA A 124 9.52 -16.66 -8.17
CA ALA A 124 8.40 -16.74 -7.23
C ALA A 124 7.06 -17.08 -7.93
N ILE A 125 6.76 -16.37 -9.02
CA ILE A 125 5.53 -16.56 -9.81
C ILE A 125 5.50 -17.97 -10.41
N GLU A 126 6.61 -18.42 -11.00
CA GLU A 126 6.76 -19.77 -11.55
C GLU A 126 6.52 -20.84 -10.48
N LYS A 127 7.13 -20.68 -9.31
CA LYS A 127 6.97 -21.63 -8.22
C LYS A 127 5.54 -21.67 -7.71
N ALA A 128 4.91 -20.52 -7.58
CA ALA A 128 3.52 -20.41 -7.18
C ALA A 128 2.57 -21.03 -8.22
N ASP A 129 2.79 -20.84 -9.52
CA ASP A 129 2.02 -21.49 -10.59
C ASP A 129 2.17 -23.03 -10.55
N GLU A 130 3.36 -23.54 -10.25
CA GLU A 130 3.59 -24.98 -10.04
C GLU A 130 2.80 -25.51 -8.84
N ILE A 131 2.90 -24.83 -7.69
CA ILE A 131 2.19 -25.19 -6.46
C ILE A 131 0.67 -25.16 -6.67
N ALA A 132 0.16 -24.11 -7.32
CA ALA A 132 -1.25 -23.97 -7.64
C ALA A 132 -1.78 -25.17 -8.44
N LYS A 133 -1.04 -25.62 -9.48
CA LYS A 133 -1.41 -26.81 -10.27
C LYS A 133 -1.38 -28.10 -9.45
N ASN A 134 -0.36 -28.27 -8.62
CA ASN A 134 -0.21 -29.46 -7.79
C ASN A 134 -1.36 -29.56 -6.77
N VAL A 135 -1.63 -28.46 -6.06
CA VAL A 135 -2.73 -28.38 -5.10
C VAL A 135 -4.07 -28.54 -5.78
N SER A 136 -4.25 -27.96 -6.96
CA SER A 136 -5.49 -28.12 -7.74
C SER A 136 -5.80 -29.58 -8.03
N THR A 137 -4.77 -30.33 -8.42
CA THR A 137 -4.86 -31.76 -8.71
C THR A 137 -5.15 -32.57 -7.46
N GLN A 138 -4.47 -32.26 -6.35
CA GLN A 138 -4.61 -33.00 -5.09
C GLN A 138 -5.98 -32.82 -4.42
N ILE A 139 -6.51 -31.59 -4.40
CA ILE A 139 -7.73 -31.24 -3.67
C ILE A 139 -8.97 -31.23 -4.58
N GLY A 140 -8.77 -31.18 -5.91
CA GLY A 140 -9.86 -31.13 -6.88
C GLY A 140 -10.63 -29.82 -6.81
N VAL A 141 -9.92 -28.70 -6.63
CA VAL A 141 -10.42 -27.32 -6.73
C VAL A 141 -9.41 -26.56 -7.57
N GLU A 142 -9.87 -25.81 -8.56
CA GLU A 142 -8.94 -25.01 -9.37
C GLU A 142 -8.35 -23.88 -8.52
N VAL A 143 -7.05 -23.95 -8.23
CA VAL A 143 -6.25 -22.89 -7.61
C VAL A 143 -5.43 -22.22 -8.69
N LYS A 144 -5.41 -20.89 -8.69
CA LYS A 144 -4.60 -20.07 -9.60
C LYS A 144 -3.69 -19.20 -8.77
N GLN A 145 -2.46 -19.02 -9.25
CA GLN A 145 -1.64 -17.88 -8.85
C GLN A 145 -2.14 -16.65 -9.60
N ILE A 146 -2.25 -15.53 -8.90
CA ILE A 146 -2.58 -14.24 -9.51
C ILE A 146 -1.56 -13.19 -9.08
N LEU A 147 -1.22 -12.31 -10.02
CA LEU A 147 -0.67 -11.00 -9.71
C LEU A 147 -1.87 -10.08 -9.55
N PRO A 148 -2.12 -9.45 -8.41
CA PRO A 148 -3.33 -8.64 -8.25
C PRO A 148 -3.33 -7.47 -9.25
N TYR A 149 -4.46 -7.30 -9.94
CA TYR A 149 -4.80 -6.17 -10.78
C TYR A 149 -6.30 -5.92 -10.60
N PRO A 150 -6.78 -4.81 -9.98
CA PRO A 150 -6.13 -3.59 -9.45
C PRO A 150 -5.37 -3.76 -8.11
N PRO A 151 -4.61 -2.73 -7.63
CA PRO A 151 -3.76 -2.77 -6.43
C PRO A 151 -4.48 -3.00 -5.08
N ASP A 152 -5.81 -3.09 -5.07
CA ASP A 152 -6.58 -2.95 -3.82
C ASP A 152 -6.91 -4.27 -3.13
N LYS A 153 -6.56 -5.41 -3.73
CA LYS A 153 -6.98 -6.72 -3.20
C LYS A 153 -5.86 -7.76 -3.11
N ASN A 154 -5.68 -8.25 -1.88
CA ASN A 154 -4.47 -8.87 -1.36
C ASN A 154 -4.48 -10.40 -1.50
N ALA A 155 -4.51 -10.94 -2.73
CA ALA A 155 -4.47 -12.39 -2.90
C ALA A 155 -3.34 -12.81 -3.84
N PHE A 156 -2.48 -13.71 -3.36
CA PHE A 156 -1.46 -14.38 -4.16
C PHE A 156 -2.00 -15.62 -4.87
N PHE A 157 -2.90 -16.34 -4.20
CA PHE A 157 -3.65 -17.47 -4.74
C PHE A 157 -5.14 -17.17 -4.73
N CYS A 158 -5.85 -17.58 -5.78
CA CYS A 158 -7.30 -17.49 -5.84
C CYS A 158 -7.95 -18.76 -6.39
N THR A 159 -9.24 -18.91 -6.13
CA THR A 159 -10.09 -19.94 -6.74
C THR A 159 -11.45 -19.35 -7.10
N MET A 160 -12.09 -19.96 -8.09
CA MET A 160 -13.43 -19.61 -8.55
C MET A 160 -14.25 -20.89 -8.67
N ILE A 161 -15.41 -20.92 -8.01
CA ILE A 161 -16.28 -22.09 -7.94
C ILE A 161 -17.66 -21.67 -8.42
N ASP A 162 -18.24 -22.40 -9.37
CA ASP A 162 -19.64 -22.20 -9.78
C ASP A 162 -20.57 -22.55 -8.60
N SER A 163 -21.28 -21.56 -8.08
CA SER A 163 -22.23 -21.70 -6.99
C SER A 163 -23.69 -21.70 -7.45
N LYS A 164 -23.93 -21.59 -8.76
CA LYS A 164 -25.27 -21.48 -9.31
C LYS A 164 -26.09 -22.72 -9.01
N GLY A 165 -27.20 -22.52 -8.31
CA GLY A 165 -28.10 -23.61 -7.91
C GLY A 165 -27.56 -24.49 -6.77
N LEU A 166 -26.39 -24.18 -6.20
CA LEU A 166 -25.92 -24.87 -5.01
C LEU A 166 -26.79 -24.49 -3.79
N PRO A 167 -27.25 -25.46 -2.99
CA PRO A 167 -27.86 -25.15 -1.71
C PRO A 167 -26.82 -24.58 -0.74
N ASP A 168 -27.29 -23.80 0.23
CA ASP A 168 -26.48 -23.10 1.25
C ASP A 168 -25.40 -24.00 1.88
N ASP A 169 -25.74 -25.26 2.20
CA ASP A 169 -24.81 -26.22 2.81
C ASP A 169 -23.65 -26.59 1.87
N LYS A 170 -23.93 -26.71 0.57
CA LYS A 170 -22.89 -26.96 -0.45
C LYS A 170 -22.05 -25.73 -0.73
N LYS A 171 -22.59 -24.53 -0.55
CA LYS A 171 -21.80 -23.29 -0.59
C LYS A 171 -20.83 -23.21 0.59
N VAL A 172 -21.28 -23.56 1.80
CA VAL A 172 -20.38 -23.64 2.98
C VAL A 172 -19.25 -24.64 2.75
N GLU A 173 -19.58 -25.85 2.27
CA GLU A 173 -18.57 -26.87 1.91
C GLU A 173 -17.60 -26.35 0.83
N ALA A 174 -18.09 -25.61 -0.17
CA ALA A 174 -17.27 -25.03 -1.22
C ALA A 174 -16.28 -23.98 -0.68
N VAL A 175 -16.72 -23.11 0.23
CA VAL A 175 -15.83 -22.11 0.87
C VAL A 175 -14.78 -22.79 1.75
N ASP A 176 -15.13 -23.81 2.53
CA ASP A 176 -14.16 -24.56 3.33
C ASP A 176 -13.13 -25.29 2.45
N LYS A 177 -13.59 -25.89 1.34
CA LYS A 177 -12.71 -26.51 0.36
C LYS A 177 -11.77 -25.51 -0.32
N ALA A 178 -12.27 -24.31 -0.63
CA ALA A 178 -11.49 -23.20 -1.16
C ALA A 178 -10.41 -22.77 -0.16
N TRP A 179 -10.78 -22.54 1.10
CA TRP A 179 -9.84 -22.20 2.18
C TRP A 179 -8.75 -23.26 2.32
N LYS A 180 -9.10 -24.55 2.39
CA LYS A 180 -8.12 -25.64 2.49
C LYS A 180 -7.16 -25.67 1.30
N ALA A 181 -7.67 -25.46 0.09
CA ALA A 181 -6.84 -25.43 -1.11
C ALA A 181 -5.88 -24.25 -1.09
N LEU A 182 -6.39 -23.05 -0.83
CA LEU A 182 -5.61 -21.83 -0.84
C LEU A 182 -4.57 -21.79 0.29
N SER A 183 -4.95 -22.21 1.51
CA SER A 183 -4.01 -22.30 2.64
C SER A 183 -2.93 -23.35 2.42
N THR A 184 -3.25 -24.48 1.80
CA THR A 184 -2.26 -25.50 1.42
C THR A 184 -1.27 -24.94 0.40
N ALA A 185 -1.76 -24.28 -0.65
CA ALA A 185 -0.92 -23.66 -1.67
C ALA A 185 0.00 -22.58 -1.06
N PHE A 186 -0.55 -21.73 -0.20
CA PHE A 186 0.24 -20.69 0.45
C PHE A 186 1.29 -21.26 1.41
N ASN A 187 0.92 -22.22 2.27
CA ASN A 187 1.88 -22.85 3.19
C ASN A 187 2.99 -23.62 2.45
N GLU A 188 2.67 -24.23 1.31
CA GLU A 188 3.69 -24.86 0.47
C GLU A 188 4.61 -23.80 -0.16
N PHE A 189 4.06 -22.67 -0.59
CA PHE A 189 4.83 -21.56 -1.12
C PHE A 189 5.79 -20.98 -0.07
N LEU A 190 5.33 -20.78 1.18
CA LEU A 190 6.16 -20.30 2.29
C LEU A 190 7.41 -21.15 2.55
N LYS A 191 7.35 -22.47 2.29
CA LYS A 191 8.54 -23.36 2.43
C LYS A 191 9.64 -23.03 1.43
N HIS A 192 9.28 -22.42 0.30
CA HIS A 192 10.20 -22.01 -0.77
C HIS A 192 10.47 -20.49 -0.74
N GLU A 193 9.59 -19.72 -0.11
CA GLU A 193 9.63 -18.27 -0.09
C GLU A 193 10.93 -17.75 0.53
N GLY A 194 11.43 -18.36 1.61
CA GLY A 194 12.68 -17.94 2.26
C GLY A 194 13.86 -17.90 1.28
N GLU A 195 14.04 -18.93 0.45
CA GLU A 195 15.11 -18.97 -0.55
C GLU A 195 14.90 -17.98 -1.70
N ILE A 196 13.65 -17.75 -2.11
CA ILE A 196 13.31 -16.88 -3.24
C ILE A 196 13.40 -15.40 -2.83
N ILE A 197 12.85 -15.05 -1.66
CA ILE A 197 12.92 -13.70 -1.08
C ILE A 197 14.34 -13.38 -0.64
N ASP A 198 15.08 -14.29 0.00
CA ASP A 198 16.44 -13.99 0.43
C ASP A 198 17.39 -13.86 -0.77
N ASN A 199 17.28 -14.72 -1.80
CA ASN A 199 18.09 -14.56 -3.01
C ASN A 199 17.76 -13.26 -3.76
N TRP A 200 16.49 -12.86 -3.78
CA TRP A 200 16.08 -11.61 -4.39
C TRP A 200 16.52 -10.39 -3.58
N ARG A 201 16.28 -10.38 -2.27
CA ARG A 201 16.75 -9.34 -1.35
C ARG A 201 18.26 -9.19 -1.45
N ASN A 202 19.01 -10.28 -1.50
CA ASN A 202 20.46 -10.25 -1.67
C ASN A 202 20.90 -9.68 -3.04
N GLN A 203 20.19 -9.97 -4.14
CA GLN A 203 20.49 -9.39 -5.46
C GLN A 203 20.18 -7.89 -5.50
N VAL A 204 19.08 -7.47 -4.87
CA VAL A 204 18.69 -6.06 -4.75
C VAL A 204 19.67 -5.32 -3.86
N GLU A 205 19.95 -5.83 -2.67
CA GLU A 205 20.94 -5.29 -1.74
C GLU A 205 22.34 -5.21 -2.36
N ALA A 206 22.76 -6.19 -3.17
CA ALA A 206 24.07 -6.17 -3.82
C ALA A 206 24.22 -5.01 -4.83
N LYS A 207 23.18 -4.71 -5.61
CA LYS A 207 23.17 -3.54 -6.53
C LYS A 207 23.27 -2.20 -5.80
N PHE A 208 22.93 -2.18 -4.52
CA PHE A 208 22.80 -1.00 -3.70
C PHE A 208 23.95 -0.81 -2.69
N LYS A 209 24.51 -1.91 -2.17
CA LYS A 209 25.67 -1.93 -1.25
C LYS A 209 26.96 -1.41 -1.88
N GLU A 210 27.09 -1.42 -3.20
CA GLU A 210 28.23 -0.79 -3.90
C GLU A 210 28.25 0.76 -3.76
N LYS A 211 27.19 1.38 -3.22
CA LYS A 211 27.05 2.84 -3.10
C LYS A 211 26.98 3.39 -1.66
N VAL A 212 27.02 2.54 -0.62
CA VAL A 212 26.81 2.99 0.77
C VAL A 212 28.11 3.42 1.42
N LEU A 213 28.19 4.69 1.86
CA LEU A 213 29.30 5.17 2.67
C LEU A 213 29.03 4.85 4.16
N PRO A 214 29.98 4.25 4.91
CA PRO A 214 29.78 3.88 6.33
C PRO A 214 29.33 5.04 7.24
N GLU A 215 29.67 6.27 6.87
CA GLU A 215 29.27 7.50 7.56
C GLU A 215 27.77 7.81 7.42
N GLU A 216 27.14 7.45 6.29
CA GLU A 216 25.70 7.59 6.06
C GLU A 216 24.91 6.57 6.91
N GLU A 217 25.45 5.36 7.07
CA GLU A 217 24.89 4.33 7.94
C GLU A 217 24.91 4.73 9.42
N GLY A 218 26.05 5.25 9.89
CA GLY A 218 26.15 5.77 11.25
C GLY A 218 25.15 6.90 11.53
N PHE A 219 24.97 7.81 10.58
CA PHE A 219 24.02 8.92 10.71
C PHE A 219 22.56 8.46 10.74
N ALA A 220 22.13 7.64 9.77
CA ALA A 220 20.76 7.16 9.70
C ALA A 220 20.37 6.34 10.94
N ARG A 221 21.30 5.56 11.49
CA ARG A 221 21.11 4.83 12.74
C ARG A 221 20.93 5.75 13.93
N ALA A 222 21.77 6.79 14.07
CA ALA A 222 21.63 7.79 15.12
C ALA A 222 20.29 8.54 15.03
N LEU A 223 19.87 8.88 13.81
CA LEU A 223 18.58 9.50 13.54
C LEU A 223 17.40 8.57 13.88
N SER A 224 17.52 7.27 13.60
CA SER A 224 16.51 6.27 13.99
C SER A 224 16.34 6.20 15.50
N GLU A 225 17.43 6.21 16.27
CA GLU A 225 17.37 6.22 17.74
C GLU A 225 16.75 7.52 18.29
N LEU A 226 17.05 8.66 17.66
CA LEU A 226 16.38 9.91 17.98
C LEU A 226 14.86 9.80 17.78
N LEU A 227 14.41 9.33 16.61
CA LEU A 227 12.98 9.22 16.31
C LEU A 227 12.26 8.21 17.22
N LYS A 228 12.92 7.11 17.63
CA LYS A 228 12.39 6.19 18.63
C LYS A 228 12.16 6.90 19.97
N SER A 229 13.11 7.73 20.39
CA SER A 229 12.99 8.49 21.64
C SER A 229 11.87 9.55 21.60
N TRP A 230 11.64 10.13 20.42
CA TRP A 230 10.66 11.19 20.22
C TRP A 230 9.23 10.63 20.07
N THR A 231 9.04 9.51 19.35
CA THR A 231 7.70 8.94 19.10
C THR A 231 7.27 7.81 20.04
N SER A 232 8.19 7.17 20.76
CA SER A 232 8.01 5.85 21.40
C SER A 232 7.66 4.70 20.43
N LYS A 233 7.82 4.91 19.12
CA LYS A 233 7.44 3.96 18.07
C LYS A 233 8.62 3.24 17.44
N TRP A 234 8.31 2.13 16.79
CA TRP A 234 9.26 1.43 15.95
C TRP A 234 9.71 2.33 14.79
N CYS A 235 11.01 2.32 14.50
CA CYS A 235 11.61 3.09 13.43
C CYS A 235 12.47 2.15 12.57
N SER A 236 12.43 2.34 11.27
CA SER A 236 13.31 1.67 10.30
C SER A 236 14.15 2.71 9.55
N TYR A 237 15.30 2.30 9.06
CA TYR A 237 16.11 3.08 8.15
C TYR A 237 16.53 2.22 6.97
N GLU A 238 16.70 2.85 5.82
CA GLU A 238 17.09 2.17 4.58
C GLU A 238 18.20 2.95 3.88
N ILE A 239 19.24 2.23 3.47
CA ILE A 239 20.41 2.78 2.80
C ILE A 239 20.91 1.77 1.76
N PRO A 240 21.12 2.20 0.52
CA PRO A 240 20.51 3.37 -0.10
C PRO A 240 18.99 3.17 -0.23
N SER A 241 18.22 4.25 -0.14
CA SER A 241 16.77 4.11 0.02
C SER A 241 16.01 3.84 -1.28
N GLY A 242 16.60 4.13 -2.45
CA GLY A 242 15.92 4.10 -3.75
C GLY A 242 14.65 4.96 -3.81
N PHE A 243 14.43 5.81 -2.81
CA PHE A 243 13.25 6.64 -2.66
C PHE A 243 13.43 7.93 -3.46
N PRO A 244 12.50 8.30 -4.37
CA PRO A 244 12.56 9.58 -5.04
C PRO A 244 12.27 10.67 -3.99
N GLY A 245 13.17 11.64 -3.88
CA GLY A 245 12.93 12.83 -3.07
C GLY A 245 11.69 13.57 -3.55
N PHE A 246 11.04 14.33 -2.65
CA PHE A 246 9.80 15.06 -2.97
C PHE A 246 9.99 16.15 -4.03
N GLU A 247 11.22 16.64 -4.21
CA GLU A 247 11.58 17.66 -5.19
C GLU A 247 12.45 17.10 -6.33
N GLY A 248 12.46 15.77 -6.49
CA GLY A 248 13.31 15.06 -7.45
C GLY A 248 14.61 14.52 -6.83
N GLY A 249 15.27 13.63 -7.57
CA GLY A 249 16.53 13.00 -7.17
C GLY A 249 16.37 11.75 -6.29
N SER A 250 17.41 10.92 -6.27
CA SER A 250 17.45 9.70 -5.48
C SER A 250 17.86 10.00 -4.03
N ALA A 251 17.13 9.46 -3.04
CA ALA A 251 17.51 9.60 -1.65
C ALA A 251 18.65 8.64 -1.27
N LYS A 252 19.74 9.23 -0.78
CA LYS A 252 20.93 8.55 -0.23
C LYS A 252 20.54 7.60 0.90
N TRP A 253 19.73 8.08 1.83
CA TRP A 253 19.23 7.31 2.95
C TRP A 253 17.84 7.81 3.32
N ARG A 254 17.03 6.95 3.96
CA ARG A 254 15.77 7.35 4.60
C ARG A 254 15.63 6.72 5.97
N VAL A 255 14.97 7.42 6.88
CA VAL A 255 14.56 6.94 8.20
C VAL A 255 13.08 7.24 8.35
N LEU A 256 12.30 6.27 8.83
CA LEU A 256 10.86 6.45 9.00
C LEU A 256 10.35 5.80 10.30
N THR A 257 9.31 6.40 10.87
CA THR A 257 8.57 5.86 12.02
C THR A 257 7.38 5.03 11.52
N HIS A 258 7.00 4.01 12.26
CA HIS A 258 5.83 3.18 11.96
C HIS A 258 4.68 3.53 12.90
N GLY A 259 3.60 4.09 12.35
CA GLY A 259 2.36 4.47 13.05
C GLY A 259 2.22 5.98 13.33
N GLU A 260 1.02 6.44 13.68
CA GLU A 260 0.71 7.89 13.79
C GLU A 260 1.29 8.63 15.01
N PRO A 261 2.08 9.71 14.85
CA PRO A 261 2.40 10.37 13.58
C PRO A 261 3.49 9.62 12.81
N TYR A 262 3.24 9.40 11.53
CA TYR A 262 4.25 8.84 10.63
C TYR A 262 5.20 9.96 10.21
N VAL A 263 6.48 9.77 10.47
CA VAL A 263 7.54 10.71 10.16
C VAL A 263 8.50 10.00 9.23
N MET A 264 8.80 10.62 8.10
CA MET A 264 9.84 10.17 7.18
C MET A 264 10.86 11.29 6.99
N ILE A 265 12.14 10.93 7.09
CA ILE A 265 13.26 11.84 6.90
C ILE A 265 14.21 11.20 5.90
N PHE A 266 14.66 11.95 4.91
CA PHE A 266 15.66 11.47 3.97
C PHE A 266 16.58 12.58 3.51
N GLU A 267 17.74 12.20 2.97
CA GLU A 267 18.67 13.10 2.29
C GLU A 267 18.82 12.67 0.83
N THR A 268 18.74 13.61 -0.10
CA THR A 268 18.96 13.40 -1.53
C THR A 268 20.43 13.53 -1.91
N GLU A 269 20.80 13.05 -3.10
CA GLU A 269 22.19 13.10 -3.59
C GLU A 269 22.78 14.52 -3.62
N ASP A 270 21.94 15.51 -3.88
CA ASP A 270 22.27 16.93 -3.84
C ASP A 270 22.44 17.48 -2.40
N GLY A 271 22.36 16.67 -1.36
CA GLY A 271 22.56 17.07 0.04
C GLY A 271 21.37 17.79 0.66
N SER A 272 20.21 17.83 0.02
CA SER A 272 18.97 18.35 0.62
C SER A 272 18.36 17.31 1.57
N ILE A 273 18.03 17.71 2.80
CA ILE A 273 17.31 16.87 3.76
C ILE A 273 15.86 17.30 3.79
N THR A 274 14.95 16.34 3.63
CA THR A 274 13.51 16.57 3.81
C THR A 274 13.02 15.87 5.06
N VAL A 275 12.31 16.61 5.91
CA VAL A 275 11.60 16.10 7.08
C VAL A 275 10.11 16.17 6.79
N THR A 276 9.43 15.03 6.92
CA THR A 276 7.98 14.94 6.74
C THR A 276 7.29 14.59 8.04
N TYR A 277 6.06 15.04 8.13
CA TYR A 277 5.16 14.73 9.22
C TYR A 277 3.79 14.46 8.62
N GLN A 278 3.40 13.20 8.64
CA GLN A 278 2.18 12.71 8.05
C GLN A 278 0.98 13.12 8.90
N THR A 279 -0.09 13.54 8.23
CA THR A 279 -1.19 14.26 8.85
C THR A 279 -2.46 13.42 9.01
N PHE A 280 -2.94 12.70 7.99
CA PHE A 280 -4.16 11.89 8.18
C PHE A 280 -4.39 10.89 7.06
N ARG A 281 -5.03 9.77 7.44
CA ARG A 281 -5.50 8.76 6.48
C ARG A 281 -6.68 9.26 5.62
N THR A 282 -6.50 9.53 4.32
CA THR A 282 -7.51 9.86 3.29
C THR A 282 -8.44 8.68 2.97
N HIS A 283 -8.07 7.46 3.33
CA HIS A 283 -8.81 6.22 3.09
C HIS A 283 -10.28 6.25 3.54
N THR A 284 -10.61 6.94 4.64
CA THR A 284 -11.98 6.97 5.16
C THR A 284 -12.96 7.74 4.26
N SER A 285 -12.45 8.52 3.31
CA SER A 285 -13.24 9.39 2.42
C SER A 285 -13.11 9.04 0.93
N VAL A 286 -11.98 8.45 0.51
CA VAL A 286 -11.78 8.00 -0.89
C VAL A 286 -12.45 6.65 -1.17
N ASN A 287 -12.88 5.92 -0.13
CA ASN A 287 -13.76 4.74 -0.26
C ASN A 287 -15.09 5.03 -0.97
N VAL A 288 -15.43 6.29 -1.24
CA VAL A 288 -16.64 6.70 -1.96
C VAL A 288 -16.48 6.53 -3.49
N ASP A 289 -15.26 6.54 -4.05
CA ASP A 289 -15.05 6.48 -5.51
C ASP A 289 -14.70 5.09 -6.08
N HIS A 290 -14.36 4.10 -5.24
CA HIS A 290 -14.45 2.69 -5.67
C HIS A 290 -15.85 2.32 -6.19
N LYS A 291 -16.89 3.07 -5.79
CA LYS A 291 -18.27 2.89 -6.23
C LYS A 291 -18.53 3.28 -7.70
N ARG A 292 -17.62 4.02 -8.34
CA ARG A 292 -17.83 4.58 -9.70
C ARG A 292 -16.95 3.95 -10.78
N GLY A 293 -16.06 3.03 -10.42
CA GLY A 293 -15.11 2.42 -11.37
C GLY A 293 -14.12 3.42 -11.96
N GLU A 294 -13.94 4.59 -11.32
CA GLU A 294 -12.82 5.47 -11.64
C GLU A 294 -11.54 4.90 -11.06
N ASP A 295 -10.50 4.88 -11.90
CA ASP A 295 -9.16 4.43 -11.55
C ASP A 295 -8.64 5.27 -10.38
N THR A 296 -8.47 4.63 -9.21
CA THR A 296 -7.94 5.25 -8.00
C THR A 296 -6.68 6.04 -8.34
N ASP A 297 -5.78 5.49 -9.16
CA ASP A 297 -4.52 6.15 -9.53
C ASP A 297 -4.72 7.44 -10.34
N ARG A 298 -5.80 7.53 -11.14
CA ARG A 298 -6.14 8.77 -11.84
C ARG A 298 -6.64 9.84 -10.87
N LEU A 299 -7.50 9.46 -9.92
CA LEU A 299 -7.97 10.37 -8.88
C LEU A 299 -6.81 10.90 -8.04
N ILE A 300 -5.87 10.02 -7.69
CA ILE A 300 -4.63 10.36 -6.98
C ILE A 300 -3.86 11.47 -7.70
N VAL A 301 -3.63 11.32 -9.01
CA VAL A 301 -2.88 12.34 -9.75
C VAL A 301 -3.70 13.63 -9.91
N ASP A 302 -5.02 13.53 -10.05
CA ASP A 302 -5.88 14.71 -10.04
C ASP A 302 -5.84 15.43 -8.68
N MET A 303 -5.76 14.71 -7.55
CA MET A 303 -5.61 15.29 -6.21
C MET A 303 -4.22 15.88 -5.96
N ALA A 304 -3.15 15.28 -6.50
CA ALA A 304 -1.81 15.87 -6.42
C ALA A 304 -1.70 17.19 -7.23
N ASN A 305 -2.52 17.35 -8.27
CA ASN A 305 -2.55 18.57 -9.09
C ASN A 305 -3.68 19.52 -8.66
N LYS A 306 -3.30 20.56 -7.91
CA LYS A 306 -4.20 21.63 -7.43
C LYS A 306 -5.08 22.26 -8.52
N GLY A 307 -4.61 22.30 -9.77
CA GLY A 307 -5.39 22.81 -10.90
C GLY A 307 -6.65 21.98 -11.21
N ASN A 308 -6.70 20.73 -10.76
CA ASN A 308 -7.85 19.84 -10.95
C ASN A 308 -8.86 19.88 -9.79
N TRP A 309 -8.49 20.40 -8.62
CA TRP A 309 -9.38 20.46 -7.45
C TRP A 309 -10.73 21.12 -7.71
N PRO A 310 -10.85 22.20 -8.53
CA PRO A 310 -12.15 22.80 -8.86
C PRO A 310 -13.17 21.81 -9.43
N LYS A 311 -12.73 20.74 -10.11
CA LYS A 311 -13.62 19.69 -10.65
C LYS A 311 -14.40 18.97 -9.56
N TYR A 312 -13.81 18.86 -8.36
CA TYR A 312 -14.30 18.03 -7.25
C TYR A 312 -14.98 18.84 -6.15
N LYS A 313 -15.04 20.18 -6.26
CA LYS A 313 -15.66 21.06 -5.25
C LYS A 313 -17.17 20.84 -5.06
N ASN A 314 -17.82 20.23 -6.05
CA ASN A 314 -19.24 19.90 -6.02
C ASN A 314 -19.49 18.39 -6.08
N SER A 315 -18.47 17.56 -5.82
CA SER A 315 -18.59 16.11 -5.75
C SER A 315 -18.62 15.63 -4.30
N ASP A 316 -18.75 14.32 -4.13
CA ASP A 316 -18.66 13.65 -2.83
C ASP A 316 -17.25 13.74 -2.20
N LEU A 317 -16.26 14.29 -2.92
CA LEU A 317 -14.90 14.55 -2.44
C LEU A 317 -14.71 15.97 -1.91
N LYS A 318 -15.77 16.77 -1.79
CA LYS A 318 -15.67 18.17 -1.37
C LYS A 318 -14.99 18.32 0.00
N ASP A 319 -15.23 17.40 0.93
CA ASP A 319 -14.59 17.37 2.24
C ASP A 319 -13.09 17.06 2.15
N VAL A 320 -12.67 16.21 1.21
CA VAL A 320 -11.25 15.94 0.90
C VAL A 320 -10.59 17.22 0.38
N ILE A 321 -11.23 17.91 -0.56
CA ILE A 321 -10.74 19.19 -1.10
C ILE A 321 -10.62 20.25 0.00
N GLU A 322 -11.64 20.41 0.86
CA GLU A 322 -11.60 21.39 1.96
C GLU A 322 -10.46 21.09 2.94
N ARG A 323 -10.17 19.82 3.23
CA ARG A 323 -9.03 19.42 4.08
C ARG A 323 -7.69 19.74 3.43
N TYR A 324 -7.56 19.52 2.13
CA TYR A 324 -6.34 19.88 1.41
C TYR A 324 -6.12 21.39 1.31
N GLU A 325 -7.18 22.17 1.10
CA GLU A 325 -7.13 23.64 1.12
C GLU A 325 -6.74 24.17 2.51
N LEU A 326 -7.27 23.55 3.58
CA LEU A 326 -6.88 23.85 4.96
C LEU A 326 -5.39 23.54 5.22
N GLY A 327 -4.89 22.40 4.75
CA GLY A 327 -3.47 22.05 4.84
C GLY A 327 -2.59 23.12 4.20
N GLU A 328 -2.95 23.59 3.01
CA GLU A 328 -2.24 24.68 2.32
C GLU A 328 -2.28 26.01 3.08
N GLU A 329 -3.42 26.36 3.66
CA GLU A 329 -3.55 27.58 4.47
C GLU A 329 -2.65 27.53 5.72
N LEU A 330 -2.62 26.39 6.41
CA LEU A 330 -1.79 26.21 7.60
C LEU A 330 -0.30 26.21 7.26
N ALA A 331 0.10 25.59 6.15
CA ALA A 331 1.47 25.64 5.65
C ALA A 331 1.93 27.10 5.39
N LYS A 332 1.07 27.91 4.76
CA LYS A 332 1.33 29.35 4.53
C LYS A 332 1.46 30.13 5.83
N LYS A 333 0.53 29.92 6.78
CA LYS A 333 0.58 30.58 8.10
C LYS A 333 1.85 30.20 8.87
N ALA A 334 2.23 28.93 8.84
CA ALA A 334 3.44 28.47 9.51
C ALA A 334 4.69 29.11 8.89
N LYS A 335 4.73 29.28 7.56
CA LYS A 335 5.78 30.04 6.87
C LYS A 335 5.82 31.51 7.29
N GLU A 336 4.67 32.17 7.41
CA GLU A 336 4.60 33.57 7.86
C GLU A 336 5.12 33.75 9.29
N ILE A 337 4.88 32.78 10.18
CA ILE A 337 5.30 32.81 11.58
C ILE A 337 6.79 32.47 11.73
N THR A 338 7.28 31.48 10.99
CA THR A 338 8.61 30.89 11.22
C THR A 338 9.67 31.28 10.20
N GLY A 339 9.25 31.82 9.05
CA GLY A 339 10.12 32.04 7.90
C GLY A 339 10.51 30.76 7.15
N MET A 340 10.08 29.58 7.61
CA MET A 340 10.41 28.29 6.99
C MET A 340 9.36 27.90 5.94
N ASP A 341 9.82 27.40 4.79
CA ASP A 341 8.93 26.99 3.70
C ASP A 341 8.31 25.62 3.98
N ILE A 342 7.28 25.60 4.83
CA ILE A 342 6.47 24.39 5.04
C ILE A 342 5.57 24.20 3.84
N LYS A 343 5.54 22.97 3.31
CA LYS A 343 4.70 22.58 2.19
C LYS A 343 3.73 21.50 2.62
N HIS A 344 2.51 21.55 2.09
CA HIS A 344 1.52 20.51 2.23
C HIS A 344 1.50 19.66 0.96
N PHE A 345 1.44 18.34 1.11
CA PHE A 345 1.67 17.38 0.04
C PHE A 345 0.71 16.18 0.12
N ILE A 346 0.42 15.61 -1.05
CA ILE A 346 -0.39 14.41 -1.22
C ILE A 346 0.48 13.39 -1.99
N PRO A 347 0.96 12.31 -1.35
CA PRO A 347 1.77 11.28 -1.98
C PRO A 347 0.97 10.50 -3.02
N ILE A 348 1.51 10.45 -4.24
CA ILE A 348 0.90 9.73 -5.37
C ILE A 348 0.97 8.20 -5.20
N LYS A 349 1.95 7.67 -4.47
CA LYS A 349 2.10 6.21 -4.31
C LYS A 349 1.26 5.63 -3.15
N HIS A 350 0.96 6.47 -2.17
CA HIS A 350 0.22 6.11 -0.96
C HIS A 350 -0.76 7.23 -0.68
N CYS A 351 -1.80 7.34 -1.52
CA CYS A 351 -2.94 8.23 -1.31
C CYS A 351 -3.81 7.79 -0.16
N HIS A 352 -3.14 7.37 0.88
CA HIS A 352 -3.64 7.15 2.18
C HIS A 352 -3.31 8.37 2.99
N ASP A 353 -2.30 9.21 2.69
CA ASP A 353 -1.89 10.19 3.69
C ASP A 353 -1.40 11.54 3.17
N ALA A 354 -2.05 12.64 3.52
CA ALA A 354 -1.44 13.95 3.30
C ALA A 354 -0.31 14.21 4.32
N ALA A 355 0.71 14.98 3.94
CA ALA A 355 1.84 15.28 4.80
C ALA A 355 2.20 16.77 4.77
N PHE A 356 2.70 17.29 5.89
CA PHE A 356 3.52 18.49 5.89
C PHE A 356 4.98 18.09 5.72
N TYR A 357 5.73 18.84 4.94
CA TYR A 357 7.17 18.65 4.83
C TYR A 357 7.93 19.95 4.79
N ILE A 358 9.19 19.87 5.20
CA ILE A 358 10.17 20.97 5.12
C ILE A 358 11.47 20.39 4.59
N THR A 359 12.07 21.10 3.64
CA THR A 359 13.36 20.74 3.06
C THR A 359 14.40 21.80 3.40
N PHE A 360 15.61 21.37 3.74
CA PHE A 360 16.75 22.26 3.97
C PHE A 360 18.03 21.71 3.36
N ASN A 361 18.93 22.60 2.96
CA ASN A 361 20.22 22.21 2.39
C ASN A 361 21.18 21.82 3.52
N SER A 362 21.67 20.58 3.48
CA SER A 362 22.54 20.01 4.50
C SER A 362 24.02 19.93 4.07
N LYS A 363 24.37 20.43 2.87
CA LYS A 363 25.76 20.43 2.36
C LYS A 363 26.70 21.13 3.33
N GLY A 364 27.77 20.42 3.70
CA GLY A 364 28.79 20.93 4.62
C GLY A 364 28.37 20.97 6.09
N MET A 365 27.17 20.50 6.44
CA MET A 365 26.79 20.28 7.83
C MET A 365 27.39 18.97 8.35
N ASN A 366 27.89 19.00 9.58
CA ASN A 366 28.25 17.78 10.30
C ASN A 366 26.98 17.06 10.83
N PRO A 367 27.10 15.77 11.19
CA PRO A 367 26.00 14.99 11.76
C PRO A 367 25.24 15.67 12.90
N GLU A 368 25.94 16.27 13.85
CA GLU A 368 25.32 16.89 15.03
C GLU A 368 24.41 18.06 14.64
N LYS A 369 24.88 18.91 13.73
CA LYS A 369 24.11 20.06 13.23
C LYS A 369 22.91 19.62 12.40
N LYS A 370 23.05 18.57 11.58
CA LYS A 370 21.92 17.96 10.86
C LYS A 370 20.83 17.49 11.84
N ILE A 371 21.22 16.79 12.90
CA ILE A 371 20.28 16.32 13.94
C ILE A 371 19.61 17.49 14.67
N GLU A 372 20.36 18.52 15.04
CA GLU A 372 19.80 19.70 15.71
C GLU A 372 18.75 20.40 14.83
N GLU A 373 19.05 20.56 13.53
CA GLU A 373 18.11 21.16 12.59
C GLU A 373 16.86 20.29 12.41
N ILE A 374 17.05 18.98 12.22
CA ILE A 374 15.93 18.02 12.12
C ILE A 374 14.99 18.13 13.34
N LYS A 375 15.53 18.22 14.56
CA LYS A 375 14.71 18.36 15.79
C LYS A 375 13.84 19.62 15.74
N LYS A 376 14.43 20.77 15.38
CA LYS A 376 13.68 22.03 15.25
C LYS A 376 12.54 21.90 14.23
N LEU A 377 12.79 21.22 13.12
CA LEU A 377 11.78 21.00 12.08
C LEU A 377 10.69 20.04 12.53
N LEU A 378 11.02 18.99 13.30
CA LEU A 378 10.04 18.07 13.86
C LEU A 378 9.08 18.77 14.84
N ASP A 379 9.62 19.59 15.74
CA ASP A 379 8.80 20.36 16.70
C ASP A 379 7.85 21.32 15.96
N LEU A 380 8.34 21.98 14.90
CA LEU A 380 7.52 22.88 14.09
C LEU A 380 6.42 22.13 13.32
N LEU A 381 6.76 20.99 12.72
CA LEU A 381 5.80 20.16 12.00
C LEU A 381 4.74 19.58 12.94
N GLU A 382 5.10 19.21 14.18
CA GLU A 382 4.15 18.76 15.21
C GLU A 382 3.14 19.85 15.59
N ILE A 383 3.60 21.09 15.78
CA ILE A 383 2.71 22.24 16.06
C ILE A 383 1.76 22.45 14.89
N THR A 384 2.29 22.48 13.66
CA THR A 384 1.51 22.68 12.44
C THR A 384 0.45 21.58 12.29
N TYR A 385 0.84 20.33 12.54
CA TYR A 385 -0.06 19.19 12.50
C TYR A 385 -1.13 19.23 13.60
N SER A 386 -0.77 19.64 14.81
CA SER A 386 -1.73 19.75 15.93
C SER A 386 -2.83 20.77 15.62
N GLU A 387 -2.49 21.89 14.98
CA GLU A 387 -3.46 22.87 14.51
C GLU A 387 -4.33 22.32 13.36
N PHE A 388 -3.71 21.60 12.43
CA PHE A 388 -4.44 20.89 11.37
C PHE A 388 -5.47 19.93 11.95
N LYS A 389 -5.10 19.09 12.91
CA LYS A 389 -5.99 18.08 13.51
C LYS A 389 -7.22 18.71 14.17
N LYS A 390 -7.06 19.84 14.86
CA LYS A 390 -8.19 20.58 15.46
C LYS A 390 -9.16 21.08 14.40
N ALA A 391 -8.63 21.61 13.29
CA ALA A 391 -9.44 22.13 12.19
C ALA A 391 -10.07 21.01 11.34
N ASP A 392 -9.37 19.88 11.14
CA ASP A 392 -9.89 18.67 10.49
C ASP A 392 -11.11 18.10 11.24
N GLU A 393 -11.03 18.04 12.58
CA GLU A 393 -12.17 17.59 13.40
C GLU A 393 -13.43 18.44 13.17
N ALA A 394 -13.29 19.75 12.98
CA ALA A 394 -14.41 20.64 12.66
C ALA A 394 -14.99 20.36 11.26
N ILE A 395 -14.14 20.08 10.26
CA ILE A 395 -14.58 19.70 8.91
C ILE A 395 -15.31 18.35 8.95
N ARG A 396 -14.76 17.36 9.65
CA ARG A 396 -15.40 16.04 9.82
C ARG A 396 -16.80 16.15 10.43
N LEU A 397 -16.95 16.98 11.47
CA LEU A 397 -18.25 17.25 12.09
C LEU A 397 -19.24 17.92 11.12
N LYS A 398 -18.79 18.90 10.33
CA LYS A 398 -19.60 19.58 9.31
C LYS A 398 -20.17 18.60 8.27
N TYR A 399 -19.41 17.55 7.93
CA TYR A 399 -19.79 16.54 6.93
C TYR A 399 -20.35 15.24 7.52
N GLY A 400 -20.55 15.15 8.84
CA GLY A 400 -21.10 13.95 9.50
C GLY A 400 -20.17 12.73 9.45
N LEU A 401 -18.87 12.93 9.25
CA LEU A 401 -17.87 11.87 9.23
C LEU A 401 -17.57 11.44 10.68
N LYS A 402 -17.80 10.15 10.99
CA LYS A 402 -17.48 9.60 12.32
C LYS A 402 -15.96 9.42 12.47
N LYS A 403 -15.49 9.48 13.73
CA LYS A 403 -14.07 9.32 14.09
C LYS A 403 -13.53 7.96 13.68
#